data_AF-A0A359DFV5-F1
#
_entry.id   AF-A0A359DFV5-F1
#
_cell.length_a   1.000
_cell.length_b   1.000
_cell.length_c   1.000
_cell.angle_alpha   90.00
_cell.angle_beta   90.00
_cell.angle_gamma   90.00
#
_symmetry.space_group_name_H-M   'P 1'
#
loop_
_entity.id
_entity.type
_entity.pdbx_description
1 polymer ?
#
loop_
_entity_poly.entity_id
_entity_poly.type
_entity_poly.pdbx_seq_one_letter_code
_entity_poly.pdbx_strand_id
1 'polypeptide(L)' 'MTGKQDVHGQQHAILGIIDHGSRRLLALTAVPNKSAWTLLGYLFLAIGRYGKPQAIQRRAPAPEPGWPDAAGSLAGN' A
#
# COMPACT_ATOMS: atom_id res chain seq x y z
N MET A 1 -8.73 -11.57 1.93
CA MET A 1 -7.90 -10.61 1.17
C MET A 1 -8.51 -10.43 -0.23
N THR A 2 -8.99 -9.25 -0.60
CA THR A 2 -9.59 -9.00 -1.92
C THR A 2 -8.50 -8.67 -2.95
N GLY A 3 -7.86 -9.71 -3.49
CA GLY A 3 -7.04 -9.62 -4.71
C GLY A 3 -7.86 -9.97 -5.94
N LYS A 4 -7.52 -9.42 -7.11
CA LYS A 4 -8.17 -9.83 -8.37
C LYS A 4 -7.61 -11.19 -8.76
N GLN A 5 -8.47 -12.21 -8.75
CA GLN A 5 -8.09 -13.54 -9.17
C GLN A 5 -8.12 -13.61 -10.70
N ASP A 6 -7.05 -14.13 -11.31
CA ASP A 6 -7.06 -14.41 -12.75
C ASP A 6 -7.76 -15.74 -13.06
N VAL A 7 -7.93 -16.02 -14.36
CA VAL A 7 -8.54 -17.25 -14.87
C VAL A 7 -7.75 -18.51 -14.51
N HIS A 8 -6.52 -18.37 -14.02
CA HIS A 8 -5.64 -19.44 -13.56
C HIS A 8 -5.60 -19.57 -12.02
N GLY A 9 -6.45 -18.83 -11.31
CA GLY A 9 -6.57 -18.91 -9.86
C GLY A 9 -5.51 -18.10 -9.09
N GLN A 10 -4.62 -17.38 -9.78
CA GLN A 10 -3.59 -16.57 -9.12
C GLN A 10 -4.18 -15.27 -8.60
N GLN A 11 -3.90 -14.94 -7.35
CA GLN A 11 -4.29 -13.67 -6.75
C GLN A 11 -3.31 -12.57 -7.14
N HIS A 12 -3.78 -11.62 -7.95
CA HIS A 12 -3.02 -10.42 -8.26
C HIS A 12 -3.30 -9.35 -7.21
N ALA A 13 -2.24 -8.88 -6.57
CA ALA A 13 -2.31 -7.70 -5.72
C ALA A 13 -2.56 -6.48 -6.62
N ILE A 14 -3.32 -5.51 -6.12
CA ILE A 14 -3.53 -4.25 -6.82
C ILE A 14 -2.88 -3.14 -6.01
N LEU A 15 -2.03 -2.35 -6.66
CA LEU A 15 -1.44 -1.14 -6.10
C LEU A 15 -2.23 0.07 -6.59
N GLY A 16 -2.83 0.79 -5.65
CA GLY A 16 -3.44 2.09 -5.88
C GLY A 16 -2.55 3.21 -5.36
N ILE A 17 -2.22 4.19 -6.20
CA ILE A 17 -1.57 5.45 -5.80
C ILE A 17 -2.63 6.53 -5.86
N ILE A 18 -2.92 7.14 -4.72
CA ILE A 18 -3.97 8.15 -4.57
C ILE A 18 -3.29 9.43 -4.09
N ASP A 19 -3.59 10.55 -4.76
CA ASP A 19 -3.22 11.86 -4.24
C ASP A 19 -4.22 12.26 -3.14
N HIS A 20 -3.70 12.51 -1.94
CA HIS A 20 -4.53 12.82 -0.78
C HIS A 20 -5.19 14.20 -0.90
N GLY A 21 -4.51 15.17 -1.54
CA GLY A 21 -5.02 16.54 -1.68
C GLY A 21 -6.18 16.64 -2.67
N SER A 22 -6.02 16.08 -3.87
CA SER A 22 -7.04 16.11 -4.93
C SER A 22 -8.00 14.91 -4.93
N ARG A 23 -7.77 13.91 -4.07
CA ARG A 23 -8.48 12.61 -4.05
C ARG A 23 -8.45 11.86 -5.39
N ARG A 24 -7.53 12.23 -6.30
CA ARG A 24 -7.38 11.57 -7.60
C ARG A 24 -6.64 10.25 -7.45
N LEU A 25 -7.18 9.21 -8.09
CA LEU A 25 -6.46 7.97 -8.32
C LEU A 25 -5.44 8.19 -9.43
N LEU A 26 -4.16 8.32 -9.05
CA LEU A 26 -3.05 8.57 -9.97
C LEU A 26 -2.62 7.31 -10.71
N ALA A 27 -2.70 6.15 -10.06
CA ALA A 27 -2.38 4.88 -10.68
C ALA A 27 -3.15 3.75 -10.01
N LEU A 28 -3.63 2.81 -10.82
CA LEU A 28 -4.19 1.54 -10.37
C LEU A 28 -3.56 0.46 -11.22
N THR A 29 -2.65 -0.33 -10.63
CA THR A 29 -1.88 -1.33 -11.37
C THR A 29 -1.97 -2.69 -10.70
N ALA A 30 -2.10 -3.74 -11.50
CA ALA A 30 -1.92 -5.11 -11.00
C ALA A 30 -0.42 -5.34 -10.79
N VAL A 31 -0.06 -5.71 -9.56
CA VAL A 31 1.31 -6.01 -9.17
C VAL A 31 1.48 -7.52 -9.08
N PRO A 32 2.46 -8.10 -9.81
CA PRO A 32 2.65 -9.55 -9.84
C PRO A 32 3.13 -10.11 -8.49
N ASN A 33 3.77 -9.28 -7.67
CA ASN A 33 4.16 -9.62 -6.31
C ASN A 33 4.12 -8.38 -5.39
N LYS A 34 4.00 -8.61 -4.07
CA LYS A 34 4.02 -7.56 -3.04
C LYS A 34 5.44 -7.26 -2.53
N SER A 35 6.48 -7.55 -3.31
CA SER A 35 7.85 -7.29 -2.88
C SER A 35 8.11 -5.79 -2.73
N ALA A 36 8.96 -5.41 -1.77
CA ALA A 36 9.32 -4.01 -1.55
C ALA A 36 9.94 -3.38 -2.80
N TRP A 37 10.73 -4.14 -3.55
CA TRP A 37 11.37 -3.70 -4.80
C TRP A 37 10.37 -3.38 -5.90
N THR A 38 9.37 -4.24 -6.10
CA THR A 38 8.30 -3.99 -7.08
C THR A 38 7.51 -2.72 -6.72
N LEU A 39 7.16 -2.54 -5.44
CA LEU A 39 6.49 -1.33 -4.96
C LEU A 39 7.34 -0.07 -5.18
N LEU A 40 8.64 -0.14 -4.90
CA LEU A 40 9.57 0.97 -5.09
C LEU A 40 9.70 1.37 -6.57
N GLY A 41 9.73 0.39 -7.48
CA GLY A 41 9.74 0.64 -8.92
C GLY A 41 8.49 1.41 -9.38
N TYR A 42 7.30 0.98 -8.95
CA TYR A 42 6.05 1.70 -9.26
C TYR A 42 5.98 3.08 -8.62
N LEU A 43 6.56 3.26 -7.43
CA LEU A 43 6.67 4.56 -6.78
C LEU A 43 7.54 5.51 -7.61
N PHE A 44 8.73 5.09 -8.04
CA PHE A 44 9.58 5.93 -8.88
C PHE A 44 8.94 6.29 -10.22
N LEU A 45 8.21 5.35 -10.82
CA LEU A 45 7.46 5.63 -12.04
C LEU A 45 6.37 6.69 -11.82
N ALA A 46 5.66 6.62 -10.70
CA ALA A 46 4.67 7.63 -10.33
C ALA A 46 5.30 8.99 -10.03
N ILE A 47 6.46 9.02 -9.36
CA ILE A 47 7.21 10.25 -9.11
C ILE A 47 7.66 10.90 -10.43
N GLY A 48 8.15 10.10 -11.38
CA GLY A 48 8.55 10.60 -12.70
C GLY A 48 7.38 11.20 -13.49
N ARG A 49 6.15 10.66 -13.31
CA ARG A 49 4.95 11.12 -14.04
C ARG A 49 4.23 12.28 -13.38
N TYR A 50 4.18 12.33 -12.05
CA TYR A 50 3.35 13.25 -11.28
C TYR A 50 4.15 14.22 -10.40
N GLY A 51 5.47 14.08 -10.36
CA GLY A 51 6.36 14.86 -9.50
C GLY A 51 6.56 14.23 -8.12
N LYS A 52 7.46 14.84 -7.33
CA LYS A 52 7.84 14.34 -6.00
C LYS A 52 6.69 14.55 -4.99
N PRO A 53 6.19 13.48 -4.34
CA PRO A 53 5.19 13.61 -3.29
C PRO A 53 5.78 14.27 -2.05
N GLN A 54 4.96 15.05 -1.35
CA GLN A 54 5.34 15.69 -0.08
C GLN A 54 5.33 14.70 1.09
N ALA A 55 4.45 13.70 1.04
CA ALA A 55 4.33 12.64 2.05
C ALA A 55 3.86 11.34 1.40
N ILE A 56 4.28 10.21 1.97
CA ILE A 56 3.88 8.87 1.53
C ILE A 56 3.22 8.16 2.71
N GLN A 57 1.93 7.83 2.58
CA GLN A 57 1.22 7.03 3.56
C GLN A 57 1.00 5.61 3.03
N ARG A 58 1.53 4.62 3.76
CA ARG A 58 1.19 3.20 3.52
C ARG A 58 -0.01 2.85 4.39
N ARG A 59 -1.05 2.25 3.80
CA ARG A 59 -2.11 1.59 4.57
C ARG A 59 -1.63 0.19 4.99
N ALA A 60 -1.41 0.00 6.28
CA ALA A 60 -1.27 -1.33 6.86
C ALA A 60 -2.65 -2.03 6.89
N PRO A 61 -2.71 -3.37 6.87
CA PRO A 61 -3.94 -4.07 7.23
C PRO A 61 -4.41 -3.60 8.61
N ALA A 62 -5.73 -3.56 8.81
CA ALA A 62 -6.27 -3.26 10.13
C ALA A 62 -5.71 -4.28 11.15
N PRO A 63 -5.38 -3.86 12.38
CA PRO A 63 -5.04 -4.80 13.43
C PRO A 63 -6.24 -5.75 13.62
N GLU A 64 -5.97 -7.05 13.66
CA GLU A 64 -6.99 -8.06 13.92
C GLU A 64 -7.62 -7.81 15.31
N PRO A 65 -8.93 -8.02 15.49
CA PRO A 65 -9.56 -7.91 16.80
C PRO A 65 -8.89 -8.88 17.78
N GLY A 66 -8.20 -8.36 18.79
CA GLY A 66 -7.46 -9.16 19.78
C GLY A 66 -5.96 -8.86 19.87
N TRP A 67 -5.43 -7.92 19.09
CA TRP A 67 -4.08 -7.40 19.33
C TRP A 67 -4.07 -6.49 20.56
N PRO A 68 -3.28 -6.76 21.63
CA PRO A 68 -3.19 -5.84 22.75
C PRO A 68 -2.58 -4.54 22.27
N ASP A 69 -3.29 -3.46 22.54
CA ASP A 69 -3.01 -2.11 22.06
C ASP A 69 -1.56 -1.73 22.33
N ALA A 70 -0.85 -1.28 21.30
CA ALA A 70 0.48 -0.69 21.37
C ALA A 70 0.46 0.72 22.05
N ALA A 71 -0.29 0.84 23.14
CA ALA A 71 -0.38 1.99 24.02
C ALA A 71 0.00 1.65 25.49
N GLY A 72 0.46 0.43 25.78
CA GLY A 72 0.75 -0.02 27.15
C GLY A 72 2.22 -0.23 27.55
N SER A 73 3.18 -0.23 26.62
CA SER A 73 4.55 -0.74 26.92
C SER A 73 5.64 0.35 26.94
N LEU A 74 5.37 1.50 27.55
CA LEU A 74 6.41 2.46 27.96
C LEU A 74 6.24 2.96 29.42
N ALA A 75 5.43 2.27 30.24
CA ALA A 75 5.34 2.52 31.67
C ALA A 75 5.79 1.28 32.44
N GLY A 76 7.03 1.28 32.92
CA GLY A 76 7.52 0.33 33.93
C GLY A 76 8.69 -0.55 33.49
N ASN A 77 9.90 0.01 33.50
CA ASN A 77 10.96 -0.36 34.45
C ASN A 77 12.16 0.60 34.29
#